data_AF-A0A7S2C6U0-F1
#
_entry.id   AF-A0A7S2C6U0-F1
#
_cell.length_a   1.000
_cell.length_b   1.000
_cell.length_c   1.000
_cell.angle_alpha   90.00
_cell.angle_beta   90.00
_cell.angle_gamma   90.00
#
_symmetry.space_group_name_H-M   'P 1'
#
loop_
_entity.id
_entity.type
_entity.pdbx_description
1 polymer ?
#
loop_
_entity_poly.entity_id
_entity_poly.type
_entity_poly.pdbx_seq_one_letter_code
_entity_poly.pdbx_strand_id
1 'polypeptide(L)'
;VKNHPGGAKFLEEVAGGPIDTLWSNWKYHHASPKVGKWLRRLRVGRLSDWEGELAGDELYEEEPFEERGQSQLILIDTPYNSETRTTALAQSYLTPTEDLYVRNHAPVPELDWETHRLTIQQ
;
A
#
# COMPACT_ATOMS: atom_id res chain seq x y z
N VAL A 1 20.25 5.13 7.12
CA VAL A 1 19.12 6.11 7.08
C VAL A 1 18.13 5.74 8.20
N LYS A 2 17.79 6.65 9.13
CA LYS A 2 16.97 6.32 10.33
C LYS A 2 15.48 6.73 10.24
N ASN A 3 15.07 7.40 9.17
CA ASN A 3 13.77 8.11 9.14
C ASN A 3 12.68 7.43 8.28
N HIS A 4 12.96 6.27 7.69
CA HIS A 4 11.98 5.55 6.88
C HIS A 4 11.08 4.66 7.77
N PRO A 5 9.74 4.80 7.68
CA PRO A 5 8.83 3.89 8.36
C PRO A 5 9.11 2.43 7.96
N GLY A 6 9.22 1.52 8.92
CA GLY A 6 9.57 0.11 8.65
C GLY A 6 11.08 -0.18 8.52
N GLY A 7 11.94 0.82 8.75
CA GLY A 7 13.39 0.63 8.86
C GLY A 7 14.17 0.78 7.56
N ALA A 8 15.49 0.60 7.64
CA ALA A 8 16.41 0.88 6.54
C ALA A 8 16.52 -0.24 5.50
N LYS A 9 16.20 -1.49 5.87
CA LYS A 9 16.38 -2.68 5.02
C LYS A 9 15.72 -2.51 3.64
N PHE A 10 14.47 -2.04 3.60
CA PHE A 10 13.74 -1.83 2.35
C PHE A 10 14.32 -0.70 1.49
N LEU A 11 14.98 0.29 2.09
CA LEU A 11 15.67 1.33 1.33
C LEU A 11 16.99 0.84 0.72
N GLU A 12 17.66 -0.10 1.39
CA GLU A 12 18.92 -0.67 0.90
C GLU A 12 18.71 -1.50 -0.37
N GLU A 13 17.54 -2.11 -0.54
CA GLU A 13 17.17 -2.90 -1.72
C GLU A 13 17.10 -2.07 -3.02
N VAL A 14 16.95 -0.74 -2.94
CA VAL A 14 16.86 0.17 -4.10
C VAL A 14 18.04 1.13 -4.23
N ALA A 15 19.12 0.90 -3.47
CA ALA A 15 20.29 1.75 -3.53
C ALA A 15 20.93 1.71 -4.93
N GLY A 16 20.96 2.86 -5.62
CA GLY A 16 21.61 3.01 -6.93
C GLY A 16 20.75 2.63 -8.14
N GLY A 17 19.48 2.27 -7.95
CA GLY A 17 18.55 1.92 -9.03
C GLY A 17 17.27 2.77 -9.05
N PRO A 18 16.38 2.54 -10.04
CA PRO A 18 15.03 3.09 -10.05
C PRO A 18 14.19 2.49 -8.91
N ILE A 19 13.25 3.25 -8.37
CA ILE A 19 12.39 2.84 -7.24
C ILE A 19 11.03 2.30 -7.71
N ASP A 20 10.73 2.45 -9.01
CA ASP A 20 9.40 2.25 -9.60
C ASP A 20 8.84 0.84 -9.33
N THR A 21 9.65 -0.21 -9.45
CA THR A 21 9.24 -1.60 -9.16
C THR A 21 8.79 -1.80 -7.71
N LEU A 22 9.47 -1.18 -6.73
CA LEU A 22 9.01 -1.24 -5.34
C LEU A 22 7.73 -0.44 -5.14
N TRP A 23 7.57 0.68 -5.83
CA TRP A 23 6.36 1.49 -5.74
C TRP A 23 5.13 0.84 -6.38
N SER A 24 5.30 -0.07 -7.35
CA SER A 24 4.22 -0.95 -7.82
C SER A 24 3.60 -1.76 -6.69
N ASN A 25 4.41 -2.27 -5.74
CA ASN A 25 3.89 -2.99 -4.58
C ASN A 25 3.44 -2.03 -3.48
N TRP A 26 4.22 -0.98 -3.20
CA TRP A 26 4.01 -0.03 -2.11
C TRP A 26 3.39 1.29 -2.60
N LYS A 27 2.24 1.22 -3.27
CA LYS A 27 1.55 2.37 -3.92
C LYS A 27 1.18 3.53 -2.97
N TYR A 28 1.23 3.32 -1.65
CA TYR A 28 1.05 4.41 -0.67
C TYR A 28 2.01 5.59 -0.88
N HIS A 29 3.21 5.35 -1.43
CA HIS A 29 4.17 6.40 -1.77
C HIS A 29 3.64 7.40 -2.81
N HIS A 30 2.74 6.94 -3.70
CA HIS A 30 2.03 7.79 -4.65
C HIS A 30 0.74 8.37 -4.06
N ALA A 31 0.00 7.56 -3.30
CA ALA A 31 -1.28 7.98 -2.72
C ALA A 31 -1.14 9.12 -1.69
N SER A 32 0.00 9.19 -0.98
CA SER A 32 0.22 10.19 0.07
C SER A 32 0.98 11.43 -0.46
N PRO A 33 0.36 12.61 -0.54
CA PRO A 33 1.03 13.83 -1.00
C PRO A 33 2.20 14.26 -0.09
N LYS A 34 2.22 13.76 1.15
CA LYS A 34 3.30 14.00 2.12
C LYS A 34 4.61 13.35 1.66
N VAL A 35 4.56 12.17 1.04
CA VAL A 35 5.75 11.42 0.61
C VAL A 35 6.51 12.22 -0.45
N GLY A 36 5.82 12.66 -1.49
CA GLY A 36 6.43 13.51 -2.52
C GLY A 36 7.04 14.81 -1.95
N LYS A 37 6.39 15.44 -0.96
CA LYS A 37 6.94 16.63 -0.28
C LYS A 37 8.25 16.33 0.46
N TRP A 38 8.38 15.15 1.08
CA TRP A 38 9.60 14.73 1.74
C TRP A 38 10.71 14.38 0.75
N LEU A 39 10.40 13.58 -0.28
CA LEU A 39 11.39 13.15 -1.29
C LEU A 39 11.99 14.34 -2.04
N ARG A 40 11.19 15.38 -2.33
CA ARG A 40 11.69 16.61 -2.97
C ARG A 40 12.83 17.28 -2.20
N ARG A 41 12.89 17.14 -0.88
CA ARG A 41 13.98 17.70 -0.04
C ARG A 41 15.29 16.94 -0.21
N LEU A 42 15.24 15.69 -0.68
CA LEU A 42 16.39 14.81 -0.88
C LEU A 42 16.84 14.77 -2.34
N ARG A 43 16.16 15.49 -3.25
CA ARG A 43 16.48 15.50 -4.67
C ARG A 43 17.81 16.19 -4.91
N VAL A 44 18.74 15.48 -5.56
CA VAL A 44 20.07 16.01 -5.92
C VAL A 44 20.24 16.33 -7.41
N GLY A 45 19.28 15.96 -8.26
CA GLY A 45 19.38 16.22 -9.70
C GLY A 45 18.23 15.65 -10.52
N ARG A 46 18.50 15.51 -11.82
CA ARG A 46 17.68 14.79 -12.81
C ARG A 46 18.65 14.09 -13.77
N LEU A 47 18.33 12.87 -14.20
CA LEU A 47 19.06 12.20 -15.27
C LEU A 47 18.85 12.96 -16.59
N SER A 48 19.93 13.27 -17.30
CA SER A 48 19.91 14.07 -18.53
C SER A 48 19.52 13.30 -19.78
N ASP A 49 19.66 11.98 -19.74
CA ASP A 49 19.61 11.02 -20.84
C ASP A 49 18.69 9.83 -20.52
N TRP A 50 17.78 10.00 -19.55
CA TRP A 50 16.80 8.96 -19.23
C TRP A 50 15.74 8.85 -20.33
N GLU A 51 15.83 7.77 -21.11
CA GLU A 51 14.85 7.36 -22.13
C GLU A 51 14.01 6.14 -21.70
N GLY A 52 14.22 5.63 -20.47
CA GLY A 52 13.60 4.40 -19.99
C GLY A 52 12.10 4.54 -19.69
N GLU A 53 11.39 3.41 -19.81
CA GLU A 53 10.02 3.27 -19.34
C GLU A 53 9.99 3.11 -17.81
N LEU A 54 8.88 3.51 -17.19
CA LEU A 54 8.65 3.21 -15.78
C LEU A 54 8.51 1.68 -15.65
N ALA A 55 9.41 1.06 -14.89
CA ALA A 55 9.34 -0.37 -14.62
C ALA A 55 8.36 -0.63 -13.47
N GLY A 56 7.43 -1.56 -13.65
CA GLY A 56 6.51 -1.93 -12.58
C GLY A 56 5.37 -2.81 -13.07
N ASP A 57 5.09 -3.88 -12.33
CA ASP A 57 3.95 -4.75 -12.58
C ASP A 57 2.66 -4.09 -12.05
N GLU A 58 1.51 -4.38 -12.66
CA GLU A 58 0.21 -4.01 -12.10
C GLU A 58 -0.25 -5.09 -11.12
N LEU A 59 0.07 -4.87 -9.85
CA LEU A 59 -0.14 -5.86 -8.79
C LEU A 59 -1.51 -5.78 -8.11
N TYR A 60 -2.35 -4.81 -8.46
CA TYR A 60 -3.65 -4.58 -7.80
C TYR A 60 -4.86 -4.94 -8.69
N GLU A 61 -4.62 -5.55 -9.85
CA GLU A 61 -5.67 -5.99 -10.79
C GLU A 61 -6.63 -7.01 -10.17
N GLU A 62 -6.11 -7.92 -9.34
CA GLU A 62 -6.86 -9.00 -8.68
C GLU A 62 -7.36 -8.61 -7.27
N GLU A 63 -7.44 -7.31 -6.96
CA GLU A 63 -8.00 -6.88 -5.69
C GLU A 63 -9.48 -7.30 -5.57
N PRO A 64 -9.98 -7.61 -4.35
CA PRO A 64 -11.36 -8.00 -4.14
C PRO A 64 -12.29 -6.78 -4.18
N PHE A 65 -12.43 -6.15 -5.34
CA PHE A 65 -13.19 -4.91 -5.52
C PHE A 65 -14.67 -5.05 -5.13
N GLU A 66 -15.26 -6.21 -5.42
CA GLU A 66 -16.66 -6.52 -5.11
C GLU A 66 -16.90 -6.66 -3.59
N GLU A 67 -15.86 -6.96 -2.82
CA GLU A 67 -15.94 -7.10 -1.35
C GLU A 67 -15.76 -5.76 -0.62
N ARG A 68 -15.43 -4.68 -1.34
CA ARG A 68 -15.29 -3.34 -0.76
C ARG A 68 -16.66 -2.83 -0.34
N GLY A 69 -16.86 -2.65 0.97
CA GLY A 69 -18.13 -2.18 1.52
C GLY A 69 -18.53 -0.81 0.97
N GLN A 70 -19.67 -0.75 0.28
CA GLN A 70 -20.22 0.51 -0.28
C GLN A 70 -20.55 1.55 0.80
N SER A 71 -20.79 1.08 2.03
CA SER A 71 -21.13 1.88 3.20
C SER A 71 -19.92 2.52 3.88
N GLN A 72 -18.69 2.14 3.54
CA GLN A 72 -17.49 2.68 4.18
C GLN A 72 -17.14 4.09 3.66
N LEU A 73 -16.24 4.79 4.36
CA LEU A 73 -15.58 5.98 3.82
C LEU A 73 -14.22 5.59 3.27
N ILE A 74 -14.04 5.71 1.96
CA ILE A 74 -12.77 5.40 1.28
C ILE A 74 -11.78 6.55 1.53
N LEU A 75 -10.63 6.23 2.11
CA LEU A 75 -9.54 7.17 2.38
C LEU A 75 -8.47 7.10 1.29
N ILE A 76 -8.19 5.89 0.81
CA ILE A 76 -7.25 5.60 -0.28
C ILE A 76 -7.81 4.45 -1.08
N ASP A 77 -7.87 4.60 -2.40
CA ASP A 77 -8.43 3.57 -3.29
C ASP A 77 -7.42 2.46 -3.61
N THR A 78 -6.14 2.80 -3.81
CA THR A 78 -5.06 1.84 -4.08
C THR A 78 -3.77 2.25 -3.37
N PRO A 79 -3.29 1.49 -2.36
CA PRO A 79 -3.95 0.32 -1.76
C PRO A 79 -5.27 0.69 -1.08
N TYR A 80 -6.23 -0.23 -1.01
CA TYR A 80 -7.53 0.05 -0.40
C TYR A 80 -7.40 0.33 1.11
N ASN A 81 -7.83 1.51 1.51
CA ASN A 81 -7.91 1.92 2.92
C ASN A 81 -9.20 2.67 3.13
N SER A 82 -9.98 2.25 4.12
CA SER A 82 -11.30 2.79 4.42
C SER A 82 -11.53 2.85 5.93
N GLU A 83 -12.43 3.73 6.36
CA GLU A 83 -12.92 3.74 7.72
C GLU A 83 -14.42 3.45 7.81
N THR A 84 -14.82 2.84 8.93
CA THR A 84 -16.22 2.62 9.25
C THR A 84 -16.92 3.95 9.49
N ARG A 85 -18.10 4.16 8.89
CA ARG A 85 -18.90 5.35 9.17
C ARG A 85 -19.39 5.36 10.61
N THR A 86 -19.40 6.54 11.22
CA THR A 86 -19.90 6.74 12.60
C THR A 86 -21.35 6.27 12.78
N THR A 87 -22.17 6.34 11.72
CA THR A 87 -23.54 5.82 11.72
C THR A 87 -23.58 4.30 11.90
N ALA A 88 -22.67 3.56 11.28
CA ALA A 88 -22.58 2.11 11.43
C ALA A 88 -22.00 1.72 12.80
N LEU A 89 -20.98 2.45 13.28
CA LEU A 89 -20.39 2.25 14.61
C LEU A 89 -21.43 2.43 15.75
N ALA A 90 -22.43 3.30 15.56
CA ALA A 90 -23.46 3.56 16.55
C ALA A 90 -24.59 2.50 16.56
N GLN A 91 -24.71 1.67 15.53
CA GLN A 91 -25.82 0.73 15.37
C GLN A 91 -25.67 -0.55 16.19
N SER A 92 -24.44 -1.04 16.34
CA SER A 92 -24.16 -2.33 16.97
C SER A 92 -22.81 -2.30 17.68
N TYR A 93 -22.72 -3.05 18.78
CA TYR A 93 -21.44 -3.29 19.45
C TYR A 93 -20.45 -4.03 18.54
N LEU A 94 -20.95 -4.99 17.75
CA LEU A 94 -20.16 -5.68 16.73
C LEU A 94 -20.39 -5.00 15.39
N THR A 95 -19.34 -4.39 14.85
CA THR A 95 -19.36 -3.80 13.50
C THR A 95 -19.55 -4.92 12.46
N PRO A 96 -20.50 -4.80 11.52
CA PRO A 96 -20.62 -5.74 10.41
C PRO A 96 -19.31 -5.86 9.62
N THR A 97 -19.02 -7.03 9.06
CA THR A 97 -17.76 -7.30 8.35
C THR A 97 -17.58 -6.34 7.17
N GLU A 98 -18.66 -6.09 6.42
CA GLU A 98 -18.71 -5.17 5.29
C GLU A 98 -18.43 -3.70 5.68
N ASP A 99 -18.61 -3.36 6.96
CA ASP A 99 -18.40 -2.03 7.51
C ASP A 99 -17.06 -1.90 8.22
N LEU A 100 -16.33 -2.99 8.45
CA LEU A 100 -15.10 -3.00 9.26
C LEU A 100 -13.95 -2.24 8.59
N TYR A 101 -13.32 -1.33 9.34
CA TYR A 101 -12.12 -0.59 8.91
C TYR A 101 -11.09 -1.48 8.17
N VAL A 102 -10.64 -1.01 7.00
CA VAL A 102 -9.63 -1.70 6.18
C VAL A 102 -8.37 -0.85 6.05
N ARG A 103 -7.20 -1.47 6.24
CA ARG A 103 -5.90 -0.83 6.05
C ARG A 103 -4.94 -1.74 5.32
N ASN A 104 -4.88 -1.58 3.99
CA ASN A 104 -3.92 -2.30 3.17
C ASN A 104 -2.67 -1.44 2.92
N HIS A 105 -1.49 -2.05 3.06
CA HIS A 105 -0.21 -1.42 2.70
C HIS A 105 0.29 -1.86 1.30
N ALA A 106 -0.15 -3.04 0.88
CA ALA A 106 0.22 -3.76 -0.34
C ALA A 106 -1.05 -4.43 -0.91
N PRO A 107 -0.98 -5.10 -2.07
CA PRO A 107 -2.11 -5.88 -2.58
C PRO A 107 -2.59 -6.95 -1.59
N VAL A 108 -3.89 -7.24 -1.60
CA VAL A 108 -4.46 -8.36 -0.85
C VAL A 108 -3.94 -9.67 -1.46
N PRO A 109 -3.28 -10.56 -0.68
CA PRO A 109 -2.79 -11.81 -1.21
C PRO A 109 -3.93 -12.77 -1.50
N GLU A 110 -3.88 -13.44 -2.65
CA GLU A 110 -4.72 -14.59 -2.94
C GLU A 110 -4.19 -15.80 -2.15
N LEU A 111 -5.02 -16.36 -1.27
CA LEU A 111 -4.64 -17.46 -0.39
C LEU A 111 -5.61 -18.63 -0.56
N ASP A 112 -5.04 -19.83 -0.72
CA ASP A 112 -5.77 -21.08 -0.67
C ASP A 112 -5.58 -21.74 0.70
N TRP A 113 -6.70 -22.08 1.35
CA TRP A 113 -6.73 -22.68 2.68
C TRP A 113 -6.04 -24.06 2.74
N GLU A 114 -5.98 -24.81 1.63
CA GLU A 114 -5.33 -26.12 1.57
C GLU A 114 -3.79 -26.00 1.52
N THR A 115 -3.29 -24.93 0.90
CA THR A 115 -1.86 -24.73 0.64
C THR A 115 -1.21 -23.70 1.57
N HIS A 116 -2.00 -22.85 2.23
CA HIS A 116 -1.49 -21.84 3.15
C HIS A 116 -0.71 -22.47 4.32
N ARG A 117 0.47 -21.92 4.64
CA ARG A 117 1.32 -22.37 5.74
C ARG A 117 1.84 -21.17 6.53
N LEU A 118 1.87 -21.31 7.86
CA LEU A 118 2.50 -20.36 8.76
C LEU A 118 3.85 -20.91 9.24
N THR A 119 4.92 -20.16 9.04
CA THR A 119 6.25 -20.50 9.59
C THR A 119 6.49 -19.71 10.88
N ILE A 120 6.89 -20.43 11.93
CA ILE A 120 7.25 -19.83 13.22
C ILE A 120 8.76 -20.05 13.44
N GLN A 121 9.50 -18.97 13.71
CA GLN A 121 10.94 -19.00 14.01
C GLN A 121 11.15 -18.50 15.44
N GLN A 122 12.10 -19.12 16.15
CA GLN A 122 12.49 -18.76 17.52
C GLN A 122 13.60 -17.72 17.53
#